data_AF-A0A973DAW1-F1
#
_entry.id   AF-A0A973DAW1-F1
#
_cell.length_a   1.000
_cell.length_b   1.000
_cell.length_c   1.000
_cell.angle_alpha   90.00
_cell.angle_beta   90.00
_cell.angle_gamma   90.00
#
_symmetry.space_group_name_H-M   'P 1'
#
loop_
_entity.id
_entity.type
_entity.pdbx_description
1 polymer ?
#
loop_
_entity_poly.entity_id
_entity_poly.type
_entity_poly.pdbx_seq_one_letter_code
_entity_poly.pdbx_strand_id
1 'polypeptide(L)'
;MSKPTPQSEHSQQAEIWQTDAERALYAQLCNAFYAREIPRLVDEPDTARLKRLLASLPYYIERLAMRIVSGDAPLQLDSQNGSWLEKQKTTPPVYNKKDSKDFYSQHAKRGLIVPVLINDEQCTTVRIDSLDQVSDNKVHCNELGWFDTSGESLENTHIQLLKPAKAVMAAACCGHQWQFNKRITPKRLSLREMLLASNINWRNLKRPLT
;
A
#
# COMPACT_ATOMS: atom_id res chain seq x y z
N MET A 1 -2.69 -53.80 17.26
CA MET A 1 -3.55 -52.68 17.73
C MET A 1 -2.70 -51.43 17.76
N SER A 2 -2.83 -50.58 16.74
CA SER A 2 -1.98 -49.40 16.55
C SER A 2 -2.69 -48.17 17.12
N LYS A 3 -2.02 -47.44 18.01
CA LYS A 3 -2.48 -46.14 18.52
C LYS A 3 -2.37 -45.08 17.39
N PRO A 4 -3.35 -44.18 17.21
CA PRO A 4 -3.18 -43.04 16.33
C PRO A 4 -2.46 -41.90 17.05
N THR A 5 -1.49 -41.32 16.35
CA THR A 5 -0.68 -40.14 16.72
C THR A 5 -1.50 -38.84 16.56
N PRO A 6 -1.38 -37.84 17.46
CA PRO A 6 -2.15 -36.61 17.39
C PRO A 6 -1.39 -35.52 16.63
N GLN A 7 -1.73 -35.26 15.37
CA GLN A 7 -1.22 -34.09 14.64
C GLN A 7 -2.24 -33.59 13.62
N SER A 8 -3.25 -32.81 14.05
CA SER A 8 -3.97 -31.87 13.17
C SER A 8 -4.89 -30.86 13.87
N GLU A 9 -4.78 -30.59 15.17
CA GLU A 9 -5.78 -29.74 15.85
C GLU A 9 -5.38 -28.26 15.99
N HIS A 10 -4.10 -27.91 15.83
CA HIS A 10 -3.64 -26.54 16.07
C HIS A 10 -4.01 -25.52 14.97
N SER A 11 -4.38 -25.96 13.77
CA SER A 11 -4.74 -25.04 12.67
C SER A 11 -6.19 -24.55 12.73
N GLN A 12 -7.10 -25.32 13.35
CA GLN A 12 -8.53 -24.99 13.40
C GLN A 12 -8.91 -24.02 14.53
N GLN A 13 -8.11 -23.93 15.59
CA GLN A 13 -8.47 -23.11 16.76
C GLN A 13 -8.28 -21.59 16.58
N ALA A 14 -7.62 -21.15 15.51
CA ALA A 14 -7.48 -19.72 15.21
C ALA A 14 -8.70 -19.11 14.47
N GLU A 15 -9.55 -19.93 13.85
CA GLU A 15 -10.74 -19.45 13.10
C GLU A 15 -11.96 -19.16 14.00
N ILE A 16 -11.92 -19.58 15.27
CA ILE A 16 -13.12 -19.61 16.14
C ILE A 16 -13.50 -18.23 16.71
N TRP A 17 -12.65 -17.21 16.61
CA TRP A 17 -12.85 -15.92 17.31
C TRP A 17 -13.20 -14.72 16.42
N GLN A 18 -13.59 -14.93 15.16
CA GLN A 18 -14.11 -13.83 14.33
C GLN A 18 -15.62 -13.68 14.52
N THR A 19 -16.06 -12.46 14.80
CA THR A 19 -17.48 -12.11 14.81
C THR A 19 -18.09 -12.37 13.43
N ASP A 20 -19.40 -12.61 13.35
CA ASP A 20 -20.09 -12.77 12.06
C ASP A 20 -19.91 -11.55 11.15
N ALA A 21 -19.80 -10.36 11.75
CA ALA A 21 -19.52 -9.11 11.05
C ALA A 21 -18.12 -9.10 10.40
N GLU A 22 -17.09 -9.55 11.12
CA GLU A 22 -15.72 -9.65 10.59
C GLU A 22 -15.64 -10.68 9.47
N ARG A 23 -16.31 -11.83 9.61
CA ARG A 23 -16.38 -12.85 8.55
C ARG A 23 -17.09 -12.35 7.30
N ALA A 24 -18.20 -11.63 7.48
CA ALA A 24 -18.92 -11.01 6.36
C ALA A 24 -18.06 -9.94 5.66
N LEU A 25 -17.38 -9.09 6.43
CA LEU A 25 -16.48 -8.06 5.89
C LEU A 25 -15.31 -8.69 5.13
N TYR A 26 -14.68 -9.73 5.70
CA TYR A 26 -13.62 -10.48 5.05
C TYR A 26 -14.05 -11.02 3.68
N ALA A 27 -15.20 -11.72 3.64
CA ALA A 27 -15.74 -12.27 2.39
C ALA A 27 -16.04 -11.17 1.36
N GLN A 28 -16.63 -10.05 1.81
CA GLN A 28 -16.92 -8.90 0.95
C GLN A 28 -15.64 -8.31 0.34
N LEU A 29 -14.58 -8.15 1.14
CA LEU A 29 -13.29 -7.64 0.69
C LEU A 29 -12.62 -8.58 -0.31
N CYS A 30 -12.61 -9.88 -0.03
CA CYS A 30 -12.09 -10.88 -0.97
C CYS A 30 -12.78 -10.76 -2.34
N ASN A 31 -14.11 -10.70 -2.35
CA ASN A 31 -14.89 -10.55 -3.59
C ASN A 31 -14.54 -9.25 -4.33
N ALA A 32 -14.46 -8.12 -3.60
CA ALA A 32 -14.10 -6.83 -4.18
C ALA A 32 -12.69 -6.84 -4.80
N PHE A 33 -11.72 -7.46 -4.13
CA PHE A 33 -10.34 -7.56 -4.65
C PHE A 33 -10.23 -8.49 -5.85
N TYR A 34 -10.91 -9.64 -5.85
CA TYR A 34 -10.96 -10.50 -7.03
C TYR A 34 -11.59 -9.78 -8.23
N ALA A 35 -12.74 -9.12 -8.03
CA ALA A 35 -13.41 -8.37 -9.08
C ALA A 35 -12.54 -7.25 -9.68
N ARG A 36 -11.63 -6.68 -8.88
CA ARG A 36 -10.67 -5.66 -9.33
C ARG A 36 -9.47 -6.21 -10.07
N GLU A 37 -8.93 -7.35 -9.64
CA GLU A 37 -7.72 -7.91 -10.23
C GLU A 37 -8.00 -8.70 -11.51
N ILE A 38 -9.19 -9.30 -11.67
CA ILE A 38 -9.55 -10.08 -12.87
C ILE A 38 -9.36 -9.27 -14.16
N PRO A 39 -9.90 -8.05 -14.33
CA PRO A 39 -9.69 -7.26 -15.56
C PRO A 39 -8.21 -7.02 -15.86
N ARG A 40 -7.41 -6.68 -14.84
CA ARG A 40 -5.96 -6.48 -14.98
C ARG A 40 -5.23 -7.73 -15.44
N LEU A 41 -5.67 -8.91 -14.98
CA LEU A 41 -5.08 -10.19 -15.35
C LEU A 41 -5.47 -10.63 -16.76
N VAL A 42 -6.67 -10.28 -17.22
CA VAL A 42 -7.09 -10.51 -18.61
C VAL A 42 -6.19 -9.76 -19.58
N ASP A 43 -5.75 -8.55 -19.21
CA ASP A 43 -4.88 -7.71 -20.03
C ASP A 43 -3.38 -8.06 -19.93
N GLU A 44 -2.97 -9.07 -19.16
CA GLU A 44 -1.56 -9.45 -19.01
C GLU A 44 -1.08 -10.25 -20.25
N PRO A 45 -0.19 -9.69 -21.09
CA PRO A 45 0.20 -10.33 -22.34
C PRO A 45 1.17 -11.51 -22.13
N ASP A 46 1.95 -11.51 -21.04
CA ASP A 46 2.89 -12.59 -20.75
C ASP A 46 2.18 -13.74 -20.03
N THR A 47 1.95 -14.83 -20.75
CA THR A 47 1.30 -16.04 -20.21
C THR A 47 2.05 -16.64 -19.01
N ALA A 48 3.39 -16.60 -19.00
CA ALA A 48 4.18 -17.13 -17.89
C ALA A 48 4.08 -16.24 -16.64
N ARG A 49 4.01 -14.92 -16.83
CA ARG A 49 3.71 -13.97 -15.75
C ARG A 49 2.27 -14.12 -15.26
N LEU A 50 1.28 -14.24 -16.13
CA LEU A 50 -0.13 -14.45 -15.79
C LEU A 50 -0.30 -15.69 -14.90
N LYS A 51 0.31 -16.84 -15.28
CA LYS A 51 0.27 -18.07 -14.46
C LYS A 51 0.82 -17.87 -13.05
N ARG A 52 1.93 -17.13 -12.91
CA ARG A 52 2.54 -16.81 -11.60
C ARG A 52 1.66 -15.88 -10.77
N LEU A 53 1.05 -14.88 -11.42
CA LEU A 53 0.11 -13.97 -10.76
C LEU A 53 -1.13 -14.73 -10.27
N LEU A 54 -1.75 -15.55 -11.11
CA LEU A 54 -2.91 -16.37 -10.74
C LEU A 54 -2.58 -17.34 -9.59
N ALA A 55 -1.40 -17.98 -9.63
CA ALA A 55 -0.99 -18.92 -8.58
C ALA A 55 -0.82 -18.25 -7.20
N SER A 56 -0.48 -16.96 -7.16
CA SER A 56 -0.25 -16.22 -5.91
C SER A 56 -1.40 -15.29 -5.52
N LEU A 57 -2.38 -15.08 -6.40
CA LEU A 57 -3.47 -14.14 -6.21
C LEU A 57 -4.31 -14.42 -4.94
N PRO A 58 -4.74 -15.68 -4.66
CA PRO A 58 -5.54 -15.95 -3.46
C PRO A 58 -4.81 -15.56 -2.19
N TYR A 59 -3.53 -15.95 -2.09
CA TYR A 59 -2.69 -15.62 -0.93
C TYR A 59 -2.64 -14.11 -0.66
N TYR A 60 -2.43 -13.28 -1.69
CA TYR A 60 -2.33 -11.84 -1.51
C TYR A 60 -3.68 -11.17 -1.20
N ILE A 61 -4.78 -11.67 -1.77
CA ILE A 61 -6.13 -11.17 -1.50
C ILE A 61 -6.55 -11.51 -0.07
N GLU A 62 -6.39 -12.76 0.35
CA GLU A 62 -6.74 -13.23 1.70
C GLU A 62 -5.90 -12.48 2.74
N ARG A 63 -4.59 -12.35 2.49
CA ARG A 63 -3.70 -11.59 3.37
C ARG A 63 -4.11 -10.12 3.49
N LEU A 64 -4.51 -9.48 2.39
CA LEU A 64 -4.98 -8.09 2.42
C LEU A 64 -6.30 -7.98 3.18
N ALA A 65 -7.29 -8.83 2.88
CA ALA A 65 -8.57 -8.81 3.55
C ALA A 65 -8.42 -9.04 5.06
N MET A 66 -7.61 -10.02 5.47
CA MET A 66 -7.30 -10.29 6.88
C MET A 66 -6.70 -9.07 7.59
N ARG A 67 -5.76 -8.38 6.93
CA ARG A 67 -5.12 -7.17 7.47
C ARG A 67 -6.06 -5.99 7.61
N ILE A 68 -7.01 -5.84 6.68
CA ILE A 68 -8.00 -4.77 6.76
C ILE A 68 -8.98 -5.05 7.90
N VAL A 69 -9.45 -6.30 8.04
CA VAL A 69 -10.41 -6.70 9.08
C VAL A 69 -9.80 -6.57 10.48
N SER A 70 -8.53 -6.99 10.66
CA SER A 70 -7.84 -6.94 11.95
C SER A 70 -7.08 -5.63 12.22
N GLY A 71 -7.00 -4.74 11.23
CA GLY A 71 -6.18 -3.53 11.28
C GLY A 71 -6.89 -2.33 11.91
N ASP A 72 -6.11 -1.33 12.31
CA ASP A 72 -6.58 -0.08 12.92
C ASP A 72 -6.28 1.16 12.05
N ALA A 73 -6.26 0.97 10.72
CA ALA A 73 -6.02 2.07 9.79
C ALA A 73 -7.05 3.20 10.04
N PRO A 74 -6.61 4.46 10.23
CA PRO A 74 -7.48 5.57 10.60
C PRO A 74 -8.25 6.14 9.40
N LEU A 75 -8.38 5.36 8.32
CA LEU A 75 -9.03 5.76 7.07
C LEU A 75 -10.39 5.08 6.99
N GLN A 76 -11.37 5.75 6.38
CA GLN A 76 -12.66 5.11 6.15
C GLN A 76 -12.53 4.02 5.08
N LEU A 77 -13.10 2.85 5.33
CA LEU A 77 -13.12 1.75 4.36
C LEU A 77 -14.41 1.78 3.52
N ASP A 78 -14.25 1.72 2.20
CA ASP A 78 -15.31 1.30 1.28
C ASP A 78 -15.10 -0.18 0.96
N SER A 79 -15.79 -1.04 1.71
CA SER A 79 -15.65 -2.49 1.57
C SER A 79 -16.23 -3.02 0.25
N GLN A 80 -17.18 -2.31 -0.37
CA GLN A 80 -17.78 -2.71 -1.65
C GLN A 80 -16.78 -2.54 -2.80
N ASN A 81 -16.01 -1.46 -2.78
CA ASN A 81 -14.96 -1.20 -3.79
C ASN A 81 -13.56 -1.63 -3.33
N GLY A 82 -13.40 -2.10 -2.10
CA GLY A 82 -12.13 -2.45 -1.47
C GLY A 82 -11.16 -1.26 -1.37
N SER A 83 -11.65 -0.03 -1.17
CA SER A 83 -10.84 1.19 -1.24
C SER A 83 -10.81 1.93 0.09
N TRP A 84 -9.72 2.64 0.36
CA TRP A 84 -9.67 3.61 1.46
C TRP A 84 -10.23 4.95 1.00
N LEU A 85 -10.99 5.60 1.87
CA LEU A 85 -11.64 6.88 1.64
C LEU A 85 -11.15 7.90 2.67
N GLU A 86 -10.80 9.07 2.16
CA GLU A 86 -10.52 10.28 2.93
C GLU A 86 -10.83 11.51 2.08
N LYS A 87 -11.12 12.63 2.73
CA LYS A 87 -11.44 13.87 2.03
C LYS A 87 -10.22 14.38 1.26
N GLN A 88 -10.36 14.48 -0.07
CA GLN A 88 -9.31 15.02 -0.92
C GLN A 88 -9.18 16.54 -0.82
N LYS A 89 -7.95 16.99 -0.56
CA LYS A 89 -7.56 18.41 -0.55
C LYS A 89 -7.62 19.02 -1.96
N THR A 90 -7.83 20.32 -2.02
CA THR A 90 -7.91 21.05 -3.30
C THR A 90 -6.58 21.09 -4.05
N THR A 91 -5.46 21.14 -3.31
CA THR A 91 -4.10 21.20 -3.86
C THR A 91 -3.30 19.95 -3.48
N PRO A 92 -2.33 19.53 -4.32
CA PRO A 92 -1.42 18.43 -4.00
C PRO A 92 -0.50 18.80 -2.82
N PRO A 93 0.09 17.80 -2.13
CA PRO A 93 1.19 18.04 -1.21
C PRO A 93 2.38 18.71 -1.91
N VAL A 94 3.06 19.59 -1.20
CA VAL A 94 4.24 20.30 -1.71
C VAL A 94 5.49 19.59 -1.22
N TYR A 95 6.38 19.24 -2.15
CA TYR A 95 7.70 18.71 -1.82
C TYR A 95 8.55 19.79 -1.14
N ASN A 96 9.23 19.41 -0.05
CA ASN A 96 10.18 20.25 0.66
C ASN A 96 11.47 19.47 0.91
N LYS A 97 12.54 19.90 0.23
CA LYS A 97 13.86 19.27 0.26
C LYS A 97 14.44 19.14 1.67
N LYS A 98 14.25 20.15 2.52
CA LYS A 98 14.77 20.15 3.89
C LYS A 98 14.02 19.14 4.75
N ASP A 99 12.69 19.16 4.69
CA ASP A 99 11.84 18.24 5.44
C ASP A 99 12.10 16.77 5.08
N SER A 100 12.23 16.48 3.78
CA SER A 100 12.56 15.13 3.31
C SER A 100 13.97 14.73 3.75
N LYS A 101 14.97 15.61 3.61
CA LYS A 101 16.34 15.36 4.09
C LYS A 101 16.39 15.03 5.58
N ASP A 102 15.82 15.90 6.41
CA ASP A 102 15.82 15.72 7.87
C ASP A 102 15.15 14.40 8.28
N PHE A 103 14.10 13.98 7.55
CA PHE A 103 13.42 12.72 7.80
C PHE A 103 14.24 11.51 7.37
N TYR A 104 14.66 11.44 6.10
CA TYR A 104 15.27 10.23 5.54
C TYR A 104 16.69 10.01 6.08
N SER A 105 17.44 11.06 6.42
CA SER A 105 18.74 10.91 7.09
C SER A 105 18.64 10.27 8.48
N GLN A 106 17.48 10.35 9.15
CA GLN A 106 17.31 9.84 10.53
C GLN A 106 16.45 8.58 10.63
N HIS A 107 15.51 8.40 9.70
CA HIS A 107 14.43 7.44 9.84
C HIS A 107 14.31 6.46 8.68
N ALA A 108 15.10 6.61 7.60
CA ALA A 108 15.10 5.64 6.51
C ALA A 108 15.50 4.25 7.02
N LYS A 109 14.62 3.28 6.81
CA LYS A 109 14.82 1.87 7.17
C LYS A 109 14.15 0.98 6.14
N ARG A 110 14.74 -0.18 5.87
CA ARG A 110 14.10 -1.21 5.04
C ARG A 110 12.72 -1.56 5.60
N GLY A 111 11.74 -1.69 4.71
CA GLY A 111 10.34 -1.94 5.01
C GLY A 111 9.53 -0.70 5.37
N LEU A 112 10.14 0.48 5.45
CA LEU A 112 9.39 1.72 5.71
C LEU A 112 8.54 2.07 4.48
N ILE A 113 7.25 2.29 4.70
CA ILE A 113 6.32 2.71 3.64
C ILE A 113 6.33 4.23 3.56
N VAL A 114 6.59 4.74 2.37
CA VAL A 114 6.88 6.14 2.10
C VAL A 114 5.95 6.69 1.02
N PRO A 115 5.50 7.96 1.14
CA PRO A 115 4.74 8.61 0.09
C PRO A 115 5.67 9.21 -0.96
N VAL A 116 5.30 9.03 -2.22
CA VAL A 116 6.06 9.52 -3.37
C VAL A 116 5.15 10.41 -4.20
N LEU A 117 5.54 11.67 -4.35
CA LEU A 117 4.90 12.61 -5.27
C LEU A 117 5.35 12.28 -6.68
N ILE A 118 4.39 12.14 -7.59
CA ILE A 118 4.64 12.00 -9.02
C ILE A 118 3.93 13.14 -9.70
N ASN A 119 4.69 13.97 -10.42
CA ASN A 119 4.16 15.08 -11.17
C ASN A 119 4.43 14.86 -12.66
N ASP A 120 3.56 14.08 -13.30
CA ASP A 120 3.56 13.98 -14.74
C ASP A 120 2.93 15.26 -15.34
N GLU A 121 3.24 15.58 -16.60
CA GLU A 121 2.81 16.83 -17.25
C GLU A 121 1.27 17.03 -17.23
N GLN A 122 0.50 15.98 -17.01
CA GLN A 122 -0.97 15.99 -17.07
C GLN A 122 -1.63 15.87 -15.69
N CYS A 123 -0.94 15.26 -14.73
CA CYS A 123 -1.49 14.84 -13.45
C CYS A 123 -0.40 14.80 -12.36
N THR A 124 -0.73 15.40 -11.22
CA THR A 124 0.00 15.19 -9.97
C THR A 124 -0.70 14.12 -9.16
N THR A 125 0.02 13.09 -8.74
CA THR A 125 -0.47 12.02 -7.88
C THR A 125 0.44 11.83 -6.68
N VAL A 126 -0.08 11.24 -5.61
CA VAL A 126 0.78 10.72 -4.54
C VAL A 126 0.59 9.21 -4.51
N ARG A 127 1.69 8.48 -4.64
CA ARG A 127 1.73 7.01 -4.52
C ARG A 127 2.38 6.61 -3.20
N ILE A 128 2.19 5.36 -2.82
CA ILE A 128 2.93 4.73 -1.73
C ILE A 128 3.89 3.71 -2.30
N ASP A 129 5.09 3.65 -1.74
CA ASP A 129 6.06 2.61 -2.00
C ASP A 129 6.75 2.18 -0.70
N SER A 130 7.58 1.13 -0.75
CA SER A 130 8.39 0.69 0.40
C SER A 130 9.87 0.82 0.11
N LEU A 131 10.63 1.22 1.13
CA LEU A 131 12.09 1.21 1.07
C LEU A 131 12.59 -0.24 1.15
N ASP A 132 13.30 -0.72 0.16
CA ASP A 132 13.91 -2.05 0.17
C ASP A 132 15.43 -2.03 0.37
N GLN A 133 16.08 -0.90 0.05
CA GLN A 133 17.50 -0.64 0.35
C GLN A 133 17.71 0.76 0.93
N VAL A 134 18.64 0.87 1.88
CA VAL A 134 19.03 2.13 2.52
C VAL A 134 20.55 2.18 2.61
N SER A 135 21.13 3.31 2.25
CA SER A 135 22.56 3.62 2.35
C SER A 135 22.73 5.03 2.93
N ASP A 136 23.96 5.41 3.27
CA ASP A 136 24.23 6.68 3.98
C ASP A 136 23.65 7.92 3.27
N ASN A 137 23.69 7.96 1.94
CA ASN A 137 23.28 9.13 1.14
C ASN A 137 22.09 8.89 0.21
N LYS A 138 21.58 7.67 0.13
CA LYS A 138 20.53 7.29 -0.81
C LYS A 138 19.62 6.19 -0.27
N VAL A 139 18.40 6.15 -0.79
CA VAL A 139 17.40 5.13 -0.48
C VAL A 139 16.83 4.59 -1.79
N HIS A 140 16.47 3.31 -1.81
CA HIS A 140 15.79 2.69 -2.94
C HIS A 140 14.35 2.36 -2.56
N CYS A 141 13.41 2.76 -3.41
CA CYS A 141 12.02 2.37 -3.34
C CYS A 141 11.77 1.18 -4.27
N ASN A 142 11.01 0.21 -3.80
CA ASN A 142 10.88 -1.08 -4.47
C ASN A 142 10.30 -1.02 -5.89
N GLU A 143 9.44 -0.05 -6.20
CA GLU A 143 8.89 0.17 -7.56
C GLU A 143 9.44 1.44 -8.22
N LEU A 144 9.77 2.47 -7.44
CA LEU A 144 10.10 3.81 -7.94
C LEU A 144 11.61 4.14 -8.00
N GLY A 145 12.48 3.19 -7.68
CA GLY A 145 13.92 3.31 -7.94
C GLY A 145 14.69 4.10 -6.88
N TRP A 146 15.85 4.63 -7.27
CA TRP A 146 16.76 5.33 -6.35
C TRP A 146 16.42 6.81 -6.13
N PHE A 147 16.57 7.24 -4.87
CA PHE A 147 16.45 8.63 -4.42
C PHE A 147 17.66 8.99 -3.55
N ASP A 148 18.04 10.26 -3.56
CA ASP A 148 18.92 10.77 -2.51
C ASP A 148 18.17 10.93 -1.18
N THR A 149 18.90 11.20 -0.09
CA THR A 149 18.26 11.45 1.22
C THR A 149 17.41 12.71 1.24
N SER A 150 17.63 13.66 0.32
CA SER A 150 16.78 14.85 0.22
C SER A 150 15.42 14.58 -0.42
N GLY A 151 15.25 13.38 -0.98
CA GLY A 151 14.02 12.92 -1.61
C GLY A 151 13.94 13.20 -3.10
N GLU A 152 15.03 13.63 -3.73
CA GLU A 152 15.11 13.79 -5.19
C GLU A 152 15.40 12.43 -5.82
N SER A 153 14.62 12.06 -6.83
CA SER A 153 14.90 10.85 -7.61
C SER A 153 16.22 11.03 -8.37
N LEU A 154 17.02 9.97 -8.39
CA LEU A 154 18.25 9.91 -9.18
C LEU A 154 18.00 9.52 -10.65
N GLU A 155 16.77 9.10 -10.97
CA GLU A 155 16.40 8.52 -12.26
C GLU A 155 15.30 9.33 -12.96
N ASN A 156 14.38 9.97 -12.21
CA ASN A 156 13.25 10.70 -12.77
C ASN A 156 12.94 11.99 -12.00
N THR A 157 13.23 13.14 -12.60
CA THR A 157 13.04 14.47 -12.01
C THR A 157 11.59 14.81 -11.63
N HIS A 158 10.61 14.09 -12.18
CA HIS A 158 9.18 14.26 -11.90
C HIS A 158 8.71 13.54 -10.63
N ILE A 159 9.61 12.82 -9.96
CA ILE A 159 9.27 11.99 -8.81
C ILE A 159 10.08 12.47 -7.60
N GLN A 160 9.38 12.73 -6.49
CA GLN A 160 10.02 13.11 -5.23
C GLN A 160 9.46 12.33 -4.04
N LEU A 161 10.35 11.89 -3.15
CA LEU A 161 9.94 11.38 -1.84
C LEU A 161 9.48 12.53 -0.95
N LEU A 162 8.28 12.37 -0.41
CA LEU A 162 7.72 13.29 0.57
C LEU A 162 8.02 12.78 1.97
N LYS A 163 8.23 13.68 2.92
CA LYS A 163 8.24 13.34 4.36
C LYS A 163 6.90 12.69 4.75
N PRO A 164 6.91 11.46 5.31
CA PRO A 164 5.69 10.82 5.79
C PRO A 164 4.97 11.67 6.84
N ALA A 165 3.73 12.02 6.54
CA ALA A 165 2.81 12.71 7.44
C ALA A 165 1.40 12.16 7.21
N LYS A 166 0.55 12.15 8.25
CA LYS A 166 -0.78 11.52 8.19
C LYS A 166 -1.59 11.94 6.96
N ALA A 167 -1.65 13.24 6.67
CA ALA A 167 -2.39 13.77 5.52
C ALA A 167 -1.80 13.34 4.17
N VAL A 168 -0.47 13.23 4.06
CA VAL A 168 0.22 12.82 2.83
C VAL A 168 0.05 11.32 2.61
N MET A 169 0.19 10.51 3.67
CA MET A 169 -0.05 9.08 3.63
C MET A 169 -1.51 8.78 3.29
N ALA A 170 -2.47 9.49 3.89
CA ALA A 170 -3.89 9.36 3.57
C ALA A 170 -4.17 9.67 2.11
N ALA A 171 -3.61 10.77 1.57
CA ALA A 171 -3.73 11.11 0.16
C ALA A 171 -3.24 9.98 -0.76
N ALA A 172 -2.10 9.38 -0.42
CA ALA A 172 -1.53 8.27 -1.17
C ALA A 172 -2.37 6.99 -1.06
N CYS A 173 -2.84 6.64 0.14
CA CYS A 173 -3.67 5.46 0.40
C CYS A 173 -5.07 5.56 -0.22
N CYS A 174 -5.56 6.77 -0.48
CA CYS A 174 -6.85 7.02 -1.11
C CYS A 174 -6.73 7.33 -2.60
N GLY A 175 -5.51 7.31 -3.17
CA GLY A 175 -5.26 7.55 -4.59
C GLY A 175 -5.58 8.97 -5.03
N HIS A 176 -5.48 9.96 -4.15
CA HIS A 176 -5.77 11.35 -4.49
C HIS A 176 -4.88 11.83 -5.64
N GLN A 177 -5.49 12.57 -6.55
CA GLN A 177 -4.83 13.07 -7.76
C GLN A 177 -5.37 14.43 -8.21
N TRP A 178 -4.51 15.22 -8.84
CA TRP A 178 -4.77 16.60 -9.21
C TRP A 178 -4.35 16.86 -10.65
N GLN A 179 -5.14 17.65 -11.36
CA GLN A 179 -4.82 18.15 -12.70
C GLN A 179 -5.00 19.66 -12.72
N PHE A 180 -4.00 20.39 -13.22
CA PHE A 180 -3.95 21.86 -13.20
C PHE A 180 -4.29 22.46 -11.81
N ASN A 181 -3.70 21.90 -10.74
CA ASN A 181 -3.95 22.28 -9.34
C ASN A 181 -5.41 22.17 -8.87
N LYS A 182 -6.23 21.36 -9.56
CA LYS A 182 -7.58 21.02 -9.14
C LYS A 182 -7.67 19.53 -8.87
N ARG A 183 -8.35 19.16 -7.78
CA ARG A 183 -8.65 17.76 -7.50
C ARG A 183 -9.48 17.14 -8.63
N ILE A 184 -9.10 15.94 -9.04
CA ILE A 184 -9.88 15.07 -9.93
C ILE A 184 -10.23 13.78 -9.17
N THR A 185 -11.06 12.94 -9.75
CA THR A 185 -11.49 11.67 -9.12
C THR A 185 -10.28 10.85 -8.68
N PRO A 186 -10.21 10.37 -7.42
CA PRO A 186 -9.10 9.55 -6.97
C PRO A 186 -8.89 8.30 -7.82
N LYS A 187 -7.62 7.94 -8.02
CA LYS A 187 -7.22 6.71 -8.70
C LYS A 187 -7.52 5.51 -7.80
N ARG A 188 -8.00 4.42 -8.40
CA ARG A 188 -8.06 3.14 -7.71
C ARG A 188 -6.66 2.58 -7.49
N LEU A 189 -6.32 2.25 -6.25
CA LEU A 189 -5.05 1.60 -5.90
C LEU A 189 -4.94 0.21 -6.52
N SER A 190 -3.73 -0.20 -6.87
CA SER A 190 -3.41 -1.60 -7.20
C SER A 190 -3.47 -2.50 -5.96
N LEU A 191 -3.53 -3.82 -6.14
CA LEU A 191 -3.42 -4.78 -5.03
C LEU A 191 -2.13 -4.57 -4.21
N ARG A 192 -1.01 -4.27 -4.88
CA ARG A 192 0.27 -3.94 -4.22
C ARG A 192 0.14 -2.71 -3.33
N GLU A 193 -0.42 -1.63 -3.85
CA GLU A 193 -0.62 -0.40 -3.06
C GLU A 193 -1.58 -0.66 -1.89
N MET A 194 -2.65 -1.43 -2.07
CA MET A 194 -3.54 -1.80 -0.95
C MET A 194 -2.82 -2.62 0.14
N LEU A 195 -1.95 -3.56 -0.25
CA LEU A 195 -1.12 -4.34 0.67
C LEU A 195 -0.13 -3.47 1.45
N LEU A 196 0.45 -2.45 0.81
CA LEU A 196 1.28 -1.46 1.48
C LEU A 196 0.44 -0.59 2.42
N ALA A 197 -0.70 -0.06 1.95
CA ALA A 197 -1.57 0.81 2.74
C ALA A 197 -2.06 0.15 4.04
N SER A 198 -2.41 -1.14 3.97
CA SER A 198 -2.81 -1.94 5.14
C SER A 198 -1.66 -2.29 6.09
N ASN A 199 -0.41 -2.01 5.73
CA ASN A 199 0.78 -2.34 6.51
C ASN A 199 1.53 -1.09 7.01
N ILE A 200 0.91 0.09 6.94
CA ILE A 200 1.46 1.34 7.47
C ILE A 200 1.36 1.34 9.00
N ASN A 201 2.43 1.72 9.67
CA ASN A 201 2.42 2.00 11.11
C ASN A 201 1.82 3.40 11.37
N TRP A 202 0.50 3.50 11.38
CA TRP A 202 -0.22 4.78 11.58
C TRP A 202 0.04 5.43 12.95
N ARG A 203 0.45 4.63 13.95
CA ARG A 203 0.87 5.12 15.27
C ARG A 203 2.25 5.77 15.21
N ASN A 204 3.13 5.31 14.32
CA ASN A 204 4.47 5.87 14.15
C ASN A 204 4.99 5.71 12.71
N LEU A 205 4.77 6.74 11.89
CA LEU A 205 5.20 6.78 10.48
C LEU A 205 6.73 6.79 10.28
N LYS A 206 7.53 6.80 11.35
CA LYS A 206 9.00 6.74 11.30
C LYS A 206 9.53 5.29 11.37
N ARG A 207 8.64 4.31 11.54
CA ARG A 207 9.00 2.90 11.72
C ARG A 207 8.14 2.01 10.83
N PRO A 208 8.69 0.92 10.27
CA PRO A 208 7.88 -0.14 9.69
C PRO A 208 6.90 -0.71 10.73
N LEU A 209 5.80 -1.30 10.25
CA LEU A 209 4.91 -2.10 11.08
C LEU A 209 5.62 -3.44 11.35
N THR A 210 5.98 -3.69 12.61
CA THR A 210 6.63 -4.92 13.11
C THR A 210 5.60 -5.90 13.61
#